data_AF-A0AAD7JF92-F1
#
_entry.id   AF-A0AAD7JF92-F1
#
_cell.length_a   1.000
_cell.length_b   1.000
_cell.length_c   1.000
_cell.angle_alpha   90.00
_cell.angle_beta   90.00
_cell.angle_gamma   90.00
#
_symmetry.space_group_name_H-M   'P 1'
#
loop_
_entity.id
_entity.type
_entity.pdbx_description
1 polymer ?
#
loop_
_entity_poly.entity_id
_entity_poly.type
_entity_poly.pdbx_seq_one_letter_code
_entity_poly.pdbx_strand_id
1 'polypeptide(L)'
;MATGEENIKCSRCPYRDAQSTFPQKSNLEYLSTCFACTEKEAKRREKNRSKGKSQQAEGSPQEKIRKGPAVRPAQGHATLEWEECVSLLGVHKNSAFELEAFISMAGQSAKSVFGELGTGKATSDAMAKSIWEISSYRFIYKKCKKSSSSDSVRTYTYYCAQNEGEVKKSDLHDDPQKRRARMKMDRFPCHGSLQITINEDDQQLPLRLKLTHHLPHLHYVDISINKNIRELVESLKHESVTNIWTRVLSENPSTEITQKQIYALWSELNEGAWRLDGEGQIRADDLG
;
A
#
# COMPACT_ATOMS: atom_id res chain seq x y z
N MET A 1 22.35 -24.31 16.24
CA MET A 1 21.69 -23.86 17.46
C MET A 1 20.21 -24.15 17.31
N ALA A 2 19.67 -25.05 18.14
CA ALA A 2 18.32 -25.58 17.98
C ALA A 2 17.28 -24.55 18.45
N THR A 3 16.42 -24.10 17.54
CA THR A 3 15.21 -23.36 17.88
C THR A 3 14.22 -24.35 18.51
N GLY A 4 14.13 -24.35 19.84
CA GLY A 4 13.11 -25.11 20.55
C GLY A 4 11.74 -24.46 20.33
N GLU A 5 11.04 -24.83 19.26
CA GLU A 5 9.62 -24.52 19.16
C GLU A 5 8.88 -25.33 20.23
N GLU A 6 8.43 -24.67 21.30
CA GLU A 6 7.64 -25.32 22.33
C GLU A 6 6.31 -25.78 21.74
N ASN A 7 6.02 -27.08 21.84
CA ASN A 7 4.76 -27.66 21.40
C ASN A 7 3.60 -27.17 22.29
N ILE A 8 2.79 -26.25 21.77
CA ILE A 8 1.66 -25.66 22.48
C ILE A 8 0.44 -26.58 22.35
N LYS A 9 -0.29 -26.75 23.46
CA LYS A 9 -1.52 -27.55 23.50
C LYS A 9 -2.74 -26.72 23.07
N CYS A 10 -3.57 -27.31 22.21
CA CYS A 10 -4.89 -26.75 21.93
C CYS A 10 -5.75 -26.69 23.19
N SER A 11 -6.38 -25.55 23.45
CA SER A 11 -7.23 -25.34 24.61
C SER A 11 -8.52 -26.19 24.63
N ARG A 12 -8.87 -26.83 23.50
CA ARG A 12 -10.14 -27.56 23.33
C ARG A 12 -10.03 -29.01 22.90
N CYS A 13 -8.83 -29.49 22.60
CA CYS A 13 -8.59 -30.89 22.23
C CYS A 13 -7.17 -31.32 22.64
N PRO A 14 -6.83 -32.61 22.59
CA PRO A 14 -5.50 -33.09 22.99
C PRO A 14 -4.37 -32.77 22.00
N TYR A 15 -4.67 -32.11 20.86
CA TYR A 15 -3.68 -31.73 19.85
C TYR A 15 -2.58 -30.83 20.43
N ARG A 16 -1.33 -31.12 20.08
CA ARG A 16 -0.13 -30.36 20.45
C ARG A 16 0.78 -30.24 19.24
N ASP A 17 1.25 -29.04 18.97
CA ASP A 17 2.11 -28.77 17.81
C ASP A 17 2.80 -27.40 17.98
N ALA A 18 3.69 -27.05 17.07
CA ALA A 18 4.37 -25.75 17.06
C ALA A 18 3.38 -24.59 16.95
N GLN A 19 3.67 -23.45 17.57
CA GLN A 19 2.77 -22.28 17.59
C GLN A 19 2.38 -21.80 16.18
N SER A 20 3.29 -21.92 15.21
CA SER A 20 3.11 -21.58 13.80
C SER A 20 2.02 -22.41 13.09
N THR A 21 1.68 -23.58 13.62
CA THR A 21 0.64 -24.47 13.06
C THR A 21 -0.77 -24.13 13.53
N PHE A 22 -0.91 -23.18 14.48
CA PHE A 22 -2.21 -22.72 14.94
C PHE A 22 -2.75 -21.60 14.03
N PRO A 23 -4.08 -21.42 13.92
CA PRO A 23 -4.62 -20.34 13.11
C PRO A 23 -4.24 -18.98 13.68
N GLN A 24 -3.83 -18.07 12.81
CA GLN A 24 -3.45 -16.72 13.19
C GLN A 24 -4.62 -15.75 13.03
N LYS A 25 -4.80 -14.85 14.00
CA LYS A 25 -5.79 -13.79 13.99
C LYS A 25 -5.36 -12.64 13.05
N SER A 26 -6.29 -11.74 12.77
CA SER A 26 -6.06 -10.52 11.99
C SER A 26 -4.99 -9.58 12.56
N ASN A 27 -4.72 -9.66 13.87
CA ASN A 27 -3.69 -8.91 14.59
C ASN A 27 -2.38 -9.71 14.73
N LEU A 28 -2.15 -10.73 13.89
CA LEU A 28 -0.92 -11.54 13.86
C LEU A 28 -0.68 -12.42 15.10
N GLU A 29 -1.60 -12.45 16.07
CA GLU A 29 -1.53 -13.38 17.19
C GLU A 29 -2.04 -14.77 16.80
N TYR A 30 -1.35 -15.82 17.21
CA TYR A 30 -1.84 -17.19 17.10
C TYR A 30 -2.99 -17.46 18.06
N LEU A 31 -4.00 -18.21 17.61
CA LEU A 31 -5.06 -18.71 18.48
C LEU A 31 -4.55 -19.87 19.34
N SER A 32 -5.08 -20.00 20.54
CA SER A 32 -4.84 -21.17 21.40
C SER A 32 -5.67 -22.40 20.99
N THR A 33 -6.43 -22.32 19.91
CA THR A 33 -7.30 -23.38 19.38
C THR A 33 -6.83 -23.79 17.99
N CYS A 34 -6.64 -25.10 17.76
CA CYS A 34 -6.23 -25.60 16.45
C CYS A 34 -7.28 -25.34 15.36
N PHE A 35 -6.89 -25.49 14.08
CA PHE A 35 -7.77 -25.32 12.93
C PHE A 35 -9.07 -26.13 13.02
N ALA A 36 -8.98 -27.41 13.36
CA ALA A 36 -10.15 -28.30 13.48
C ALA A 36 -11.14 -27.82 14.55
N CYS A 37 -10.65 -27.37 15.70
CA CYS A 37 -11.49 -26.82 16.77
C CYS A 37 -12.14 -25.49 16.35
N THR A 38 -11.38 -24.63 15.67
CA THR A 38 -11.84 -23.33 15.19
C THR A 38 -12.94 -23.49 14.13
N GLU A 39 -12.78 -24.43 13.20
CA GLU A 39 -13.79 -24.75 12.20
C GLU A 39 -15.06 -25.35 12.84
N LYS A 40 -14.91 -26.25 13.82
CA LYS A 40 -16.02 -26.83 14.57
C LYS A 40 -16.82 -25.75 15.33
N GLU A 41 -16.14 -24.74 15.88
CA GLU A 41 -16.77 -23.57 16.46
C GLU A 41 -17.51 -22.72 15.44
N ALA A 42 -16.90 -22.43 14.30
CA ALA A 42 -17.53 -21.66 13.23
C ALA A 42 -18.84 -22.33 12.77
N LYS A 43 -18.79 -23.65 12.54
CA LYS A 43 -19.97 -24.46 12.20
C LYS A 43 -21.05 -24.44 13.30
N ARG A 44 -20.66 -24.49 14.59
CA ARG A 44 -21.61 -24.38 15.72
C ARG A 44 -22.26 -23.00 15.79
N ARG A 45 -21.50 -21.92 15.60
CA ARG A 45 -22.02 -20.55 15.60
C ARG A 45 -22.99 -20.32 14.44
N GLU A 46 -22.69 -20.85 13.27
CA GLU A 46 -23.57 -20.75 12.10
C GLU A 46 -24.90 -21.48 12.34
N LYS A 47 -24.85 -22.71 12.89
CA LYS A 47 -26.05 -23.46 13.30
C LYS A 47 -26.88 -22.73 14.37
N ASN A 48 -26.24 -22.03 15.30
CA ASN A 48 -26.96 -21.27 16.32
C ASN A 48 -27.59 -19.99 15.74
N ARG A 49 -26.92 -19.33 14.77
CA ARG A 49 -27.47 -18.18 14.06
C ARG A 49 -28.69 -18.54 13.22
N SER A 50 -28.66 -19.66 12.50
CA SER A 50 -29.81 -20.12 11.72
C SER A 50 -30.98 -20.55 12.61
N LYS A 51 -30.72 -21.18 13.76
CA LYS A 51 -31.76 -21.49 14.75
C LYS A 51 -32.36 -20.24 15.39
N GLY A 52 -31.56 -19.23 15.72
CA GLY A 52 -32.04 -17.96 16.29
C GLY A 52 -32.92 -17.13 15.34
N LYS A 53 -32.64 -17.18 14.03
CA LYS A 53 -33.49 -16.54 13.00
C LYS A 53 -34.87 -17.20 12.85
N SER A 54 -35.03 -18.45 13.28
CA SER A 54 -36.31 -19.17 13.17
C SER A 54 -37.26 -18.90 14.35
N GLN A 55 -36.80 -18.21 15.40
CA GLN A 55 -37.57 -17.92 16.62
C GLN A 55 -37.84 -16.42 16.86
N GLN A 56 -37.38 -15.53 15.97
CA GLN A 56 -37.68 -14.09 16.01
C GLN A 56 -38.52 -13.69 14.79
N ALA A 57 -39.73 -14.22 14.73
CA ALA A 57 -40.79 -13.72 13.87
C ALA A 57 -42.04 -13.48 14.72
N GLU A 58 -41.93 -12.68 15.78
CA GLU A 58 -43.04 -11.96 16.43
C GLU A 58 -42.50 -11.00 17.53
N GLY A 59 -42.61 -9.68 17.28
CA GLY A 59 -42.72 -8.59 18.28
C GLY A 59 -41.55 -8.20 19.20
N SER A 60 -40.74 -7.20 18.77
CA SER A 60 -40.05 -6.07 19.50
C SER A 60 -39.39 -6.24 20.90
N PRO A 61 -38.48 -5.33 21.37
CA PRO A 61 -37.61 -4.35 20.72
C PRO A 61 -36.10 -4.68 20.84
N GLN A 62 -35.28 -3.97 20.06
CA GLN A 62 -33.82 -4.14 19.90
C GLN A 62 -33.01 -4.18 21.21
N GLU A 63 -32.67 -5.38 21.66
CA GLU A 63 -31.51 -5.57 22.54
C GLU A 63 -30.22 -5.51 21.71
N LYS A 64 -29.28 -4.67 22.16
CA LYS A 64 -27.97 -4.48 21.54
C LYS A 64 -27.18 -5.78 21.58
N ILE A 65 -27.30 -6.61 20.54
CA ILE A 65 -26.42 -7.76 20.31
C ILE A 65 -25.00 -7.21 20.24
N ARG A 66 -24.22 -7.45 21.30
CA ARG A 66 -22.78 -7.24 21.30
C ARG A 66 -22.23 -8.02 20.11
N LYS A 67 -21.81 -7.29 19.06
CA LYS A 67 -21.09 -7.86 17.92
C LYS A 67 -19.78 -8.42 18.47
N GLY A 68 -19.78 -9.70 18.85
CA GLY A 68 -18.55 -10.46 19.06
C GLY A 68 -17.69 -10.37 17.80
N PRO A 69 -16.35 -10.50 17.92
CA PRO A 69 -15.45 -10.34 16.79
C PRO A 69 -15.92 -11.18 15.61
N ALA A 70 -16.03 -10.55 14.45
CA ALA A 70 -16.47 -11.19 13.22
C ALA A 70 -15.43 -12.25 12.82
N VAL A 71 -15.63 -13.48 13.30
CA VAL A 71 -14.87 -14.63 12.83
C VAL A 71 -15.44 -14.97 11.46
N ARG A 72 -14.77 -14.49 10.40
CA ARG A 72 -15.00 -14.94 9.03
C ARG A 72 -14.65 -16.44 8.93
N PRO A 73 -15.36 -17.21 8.10
CA PRO A 73 -15.15 -18.65 7.99
C PRO A 73 -13.71 -18.96 7.57
N ALA A 74 -13.19 -20.04 8.16
CA ALA A 74 -11.84 -20.55 7.98
C ALA A 74 -11.60 -21.03 6.53
N GLN A 75 -11.21 -20.13 5.65
CA GLN A 75 -10.06 -20.44 4.81
C GLN A 75 -8.87 -20.07 5.68
N GLY A 76 -8.09 -21.05 6.13
CA GLY A 76 -6.80 -20.76 6.73
C GLY A 76 -6.07 -19.85 5.75
N HIS A 77 -5.81 -18.61 6.13
CA HIS A 77 -5.06 -17.70 5.28
C HIS A 77 -3.74 -18.40 4.97
N ALA A 78 -3.48 -18.67 3.70
CA ALA A 78 -2.26 -19.35 3.30
C ALA A 78 -1.08 -18.48 3.73
N THR A 79 -0.11 -19.10 4.40
CA THR A 79 1.22 -18.51 4.52
C THR A 79 1.95 -18.78 3.22
N LEU A 80 2.30 -17.72 2.51
CA LEU A 80 2.98 -17.74 1.23
C LEU A 80 4.38 -17.14 1.39
N GLU A 81 5.33 -17.65 0.61
CA GLU A 81 6.58 -16.94 0.38
C GLU A 81 6.34 -15.74 -0.55
N TRP A 82 7.23 -14.75 -0.49
CA TRP A 82 7.09 -13.54 -1.30
C TRP A 82 7.01 -13.85 -2.81
N GLU A 83 7.79 -14.81 -3.31
CA GLU A 83 7.80 -15.22 -4.72
C GLU A 83 6.46 -15.80 -5.19
N GLU A 84 5.78 -16.55 -4.33
CA GLU A 84 4.46 -17.10 -4.62
C GLU A 84 3.42 -15.98 -4.71
N CYS A 85 3.50 -15.00 -3.80
CA CYS A 85 2.68 -13.80 -3.84
C CYS A 85 2.91 -13.01 -5.14
N VAL A 86 4.16 -12.78 -5.53
CA VAL A 86 4.52 -12.10 -6.79
C VAL A 86 3.95 -12.85 -8.00
N SER A 87 4.07 -14.18 -8.02
CA SER A 87 3.56 -15.02 -9.10
C SER A 87 2.03 -14.92 -9.22
N LEU A 88 1.31 -14.98 -8.10
CA LEU A 88 -0.15 -14.81 -8.08
C LEU A 88 -0.57 -13.43 -8.58
N LEU A 89 0.12 -12.36 -8.16
CA LEU A 89 -0.16 -11.00 -8.63
C LEU A 89 0.11 -10.85 -10.12
N GLY A 90 1.15 -11.50 -10.65
CA GLY A 90 1.47 -11.51 -12.08
C GLY A 90 0.38 -12.17 -12.91
N VAL A 91 -0.09 -13.35 -12.50
CA VAL A 91 -1.17 -14.09 -13.17
C VAL A 91 -2.48 -13.30 -13.20
N HIS A 92 -2.78 -12.58 -12.11
CA HIS A 92 -4.04 -11.87 -11.95
C HIS A 92 -4.01 -10.38 -12.31
N LYS A 93 -2.90 -9.88 -12.87
CA LYS A 93 -2.64 -8.46 -13.14
C LYS A 93 -3.78 -7.70 -13.84
N ASN A 94 -4.49 -8.35 -14.77
CA ASN A 94 -5.54 -7.72 -15.58
C ASN A 94 -6.95 -8.22 -15.23
N SER A 95 -7.11 -8.82 -14.05
CA SER A 95 -8.38 -9.39 -13.58
C SER A 95 -8.80 -8.78 -12.25
N ALA A 96 -10.09 -8.85 -11.94
CA ALA A 96 -10.54 -8.59 -10.58
C ALA A 96 -9.90 -9.62 -9.65
N PHE A 97 -9.32 -9.17 -8.54
CA PHE A 97 -8.59 -10.05 -7.65
C PHE A 97 -8.71 -9.63 -6.20
N GLU A 98 -8.84 -10.64 -5.34
CA GLU A 98 -8.83 -10.52 -3.89
C GLU A 98 -7.81 -11.51 -3.34
N LEU A 99 -6.84 -10.99 -2.61
CA LEU A 99 -5.80 -11.79 -1.99
C LEU A 99 -5.74 -11.42 -0.50
N GLU A 100 -5.87 -12.42 0.35
CA GLU A 100 -5.64 -12.27 1.79
C GLU A 100 -4.76 -13.41 2.28
N ALA A 101 -3.47 -13.11 2.45
CA ALA A 101 -2.43 -14.09 2.77
C ALA A 101 -1.50 -13.57 3.86
N PHE A 102 -0.83 -14.51 4.54
CA PHE A 102 0.30 -14.21 5.39
C PHE A 102 1.58 -14.36 4.56
N ILE A 103 2.45 -13.37 4.56
CA ILE A 103 3.69 -13.39 3.78
C ILE A 103 4.85 -13.67 4.73
N SER A 104 5.51 -14.80 4.50
CA SER A 104 6.76 -15.14 5.17
C SER A 104 7.88 -14.25 4.64
N MET A 105 8.66 -13.68 5.56
CA MET A 105 9.81 -12.81 5.27
C MET A 105 11.15 -13.56 5.42
N ALA A 106 11.10 -14.88 5.65
CA ALA A 106 12.28 -15.69 5.91
C ALA A 106 13.13 -15.95 4.65
N GLY A 107 12.49 -15.93 3.47
CA GLY A 107 13.10 -16.20 2.16
C GLY A 107 14.16 -15.16 1.72
N GLN A 108 15.10 -15.60 0.87
CA GLN A 108 16.18 -14.75 0.34
C GLN A 108 15.65 -13.60 -0.52
N SER A 109 14.59 -13.82 -1.31
CA SER A 109 13.96 -12.78 -2.12
C SER A 109 13.33 -11.68 -1.27
N ALA A 110 12.60 -12.04 -0.21
CA ALA A 110 12.06 -11.08 0.73
C ALA A 110 13.17 -10.24 1.39
N LYS A 111 14.28 -10.86 1.79
CA LYS A 111 15.45 -10.15 2.35
C LYS A 111 16.13 -9.24 1.33
N SER A 112 16.21 -9.64 0.05
CA SER A 112 16.79 -8.81 -1.00
C SER A 112 15.94 -7.58 -1.32
N VAL A 113 14.62 -7.70 -1.27
CA VAL A 113 13.69 -6.63 -1.64
C VAL A 113 13.37 -5.73 -0.44
N PHE A 114 13.25 -6.33 0.74
CA PHE A 114 12.75 -5.65 1.94
C PHE A 114 13.77 -5.50 3.07
N GLY A 115 14.97 -6.09 2.95
CA GLY A 115 16.16 -5.84 3.78
C GLY A 115 15.91 -5.58 5.27
N GLU A 116 16.83 -4.83 5.89
CA GLU A 116 16.59 -4.19 7.19
C GLU A 116 15.88 -2.85 6.95
N LEU A 117 14.65 -2.87 6.41
CA LEU A 117 13.84 -1.67 6.33
C LEU A 117 13.38 -1.28 7.74
N GLY A 118 14.18 -0.47 8.42
CA GLY A 118 14.13 -0.25 9.88
C GLY A 118 12.79 0.14 10.50
N THR A 119 11.77 0.56 9.73
CA THR A 119 10.41 0.79 10.27
C THR A 119 9.37 -0.02 9.51
N GLY A 120 8.29 -0.42 10.20
CA GLY A 120 7.14 -1.08 9.57
C GLY A 120 6.55 -0.27 8.42
N LYS A 121 6.64 1.07 8.49
CA LYS A 121 6.23 1.97 7.40
C LYS A 121 7.13 1.84 6.16
N ALA A 122 8.45 1.80 6.34
CA ALA A 122 9.38 1.64 5.23
C ALA A 122 9.17 0.28 4.55
N THR A 123 8.96 -0.77 5.35
CA THR A 123 8.60 -2.11 4.86
C THR A 123 7.29 -2.09 4.07
N SER A 124 6.23 -1.48 4.61
CA SER A 124 4.94 -1.41 3.93
C SER A 124 4.98 -0.57 2.64
N ASP A 125 5.75 0.53 2.63
CA ASP A 125 5.94 1.37 1.44
C ASP A 125 6.73 0.63 0.35
N ALA A 126 7.76 -0.14 0.71
CA ALA A 126 8.51 -0.99 -0.23
C ALA A 126 7.65 -2.12 -0.82
N MET A 127 6.82 -2.76 0.00
CA MET A 127 5.86 -3.77 -0.46
C MET A 127 4.84 -3.16 -1.42
N ALA A 128 4.25 -2.01 -1.09
CA ALA A 128 3.30 -1.32 -1.95
C ALA A 128 3.94 -0.94 -3.30
N LYS A 129 5.21 -0.53 -3.31
CA LYS A 129 5.98 -0.26 -4.53
C LYS A 129 6.18 -1.54 -5.36
N SER A 130 6.60 -2.63 -4.73
CA SER A 130 6.82 -3.90 -5.43
C SER A 130 5.52 -4.44 -6.05
N ILE A 131 4.40 -4.37 -5.31
CA ILE A 131 3.07 -4.74 -5.82
C ILE A 131 2.69 -3.87 -7.02
N TRP A 132 3.01 -2.58 -6.98
CA TRP A 132 2.76 -1.69 -8.11
C TRP A 132 3.58 -2.07 -9.34
N GLU A 133 4.87 -2.36 -9.19
CA GLU A 133 5.73 -2.78 -10.32
C GLU A 133 5.19 -4.04 -11.02
N ILE A 134 4.62 -4.97 -10.25
CA ILE A 134 4.06 -6.24 -10.78
C ILE A 134 2.67 -6.01 -11.38
N SER A 135 1.74 -5.44 -10.60
CA SER A 135 0.34 -5.32 -10.97
C SER A 135 0.03 -4.12 -11.88
N SER A 136 0.97 -3.17 -12.01
CA SER A 136 0.75 -1.86 -12.62
C SER A 136 -0.38 -1.03 -11.99
N TYR A 137 -0.86 -1.43 -10.80
CA TYR A 137 -1.78 -0.65 -9.98
C TYR A 137 -1.02 0.06 -8.87
N ARG A 138 -1.04 1.41 -8.89
CA ARG A 138 -0.40 2.22 -7.85
C ARG A 138 -1.30 2.35 -6.64
N PHE A 139 -0.77 2.08 -5.46
CA PHE A 139 -1.47 2.25 -4.18
C PHE A 139 -0.87 3.42 -3.39
N ILE A 140 -1.71 4.37 -3.00
CA ILE A 140 -1.32 5.59 -2.26
C ILE A 140 -1.62 5.39 -0.78
N TYR A 141 -0.62 5.64 0.07
CA TYR A 141 -0.75 5.58 1.52
C TYR A 141 -1.82 6.55 2.04
N LYS A 142 -2.59 6.10 3.04
CA LYS A 142 -3.69 6.91 3.62
C LYS A 142 -3.59 7.03 5.12
N LYS A 143 -3.43 5.90 5.80
CA LYS A 143 -3.47 5.86 7.26
C LYS A 143 -2.75 4.64 7.80
N CYS A 144 -2.28 4.80 9.02
CA CYS A 144 -1.81 3.72 9.86
C CYS A 144 -2.77 3.59 11.04
N LYS A 145 -3.09 2.35 11.41
CA LYS A 145 -3.87 2.03 12.60
C LYS A 145 -3.06 1.10 13.49
N LYS A 146 -3.01 1.42 14.78
CA LYS A 146 -2.51 0.50 15.80
C LYS A 146 -3.57 -0.54 16.13
N SER A 147 -3.15 -1.77 16.38
CA SER A 147 -4.03 -2.82 16.87
C SER A 147 -4.49 -2.47 18.29
N SER A 148 -5.76 -2.75 18.60
CA SER A 148 -6.29 -2.59 19.96
C SER A 148 -5.81 -3.66 20.94
N SER A 149 -5.25 -4.76 20.41
CA SER A 149 -4.84 -5.93 21.18
C SER A 149 -3.33 -5.95 21.44
N SER A 150 -2.55 -5.27 20.61
CA SER A 150 -1.09 -5.27 20.68
C SER A 150 -0.56 -3.95 20.14
N ASP A 151 0.22 -3.24 20.96
CA ASP A 151 0.78 -1.94 20.57
C ASP A 151 1.84 -2.03 19.46
N SER A 152 2.42 -3.22 19.29
CA SER A 152 3.43 -3.55 18.30
C SER A 152 2.87 -3.87 16.91
N VAL A 153 1.58 -4.16 16.80
CA VAL A 153 0.97 -4.51 15.51
C VAL A 153 0.34 -3.29 14.88
N ARG A 154 0.78 -2.97 13.67
CA ARG A 154 0.29 -1.82 12.90
C ARG A 154 -0.22 -2.25 11.54
N THR A 155 -1.35 -1.67 11.14
CA THR A 155 -1.95 -1.86 9.81
C THR A 155 -1.83 -0.58 9.00
N TYR A 156 -1.05 -0.64 7.93
CA TYR A 156 -0.89 0.42 6.93
C TYR A 156 -1.91 0.21 5.83
N THR A 157 -2.75 1.22 5.58
CA THR A 157 -3.80 1.19 4.56
C THR A 157 -3.44 2.11 3.40
N TYR A 158 -3.54 1.55 2.21
CA TYR A 158 -3.35 2.21 0.93
C TYR A 158 -4.61 2.03 0.06
N TYR A 159 -4.88 3.00 -0.80
CA TYR A 159 -5.94 2.90 -1.80
C TYR A 159 -5.39 3.07 -3.20
N CYS A 160 -6.03 2.44 -4.18
CA CYS A 160 -5.68 2.60 -5.59
C CYS A 160 -5.68 4.08 -5.96
N ALA A 161 -4.62 4.51 -6.63
CA ALA A 161 -4.44 5.89 -7.07
C ALA A 161 -5.53 6.35 -8.03
N GLN A 162 -6.14 5.41 -8.77
CA GLN A 162 -7.22 5.64 -9.73
C GLN A 162 -8.61 5.34 -9.12
N ASN A 163 -8.73 5.13 -7.82
CA ASN A 163 -10.02 4.94 -7.18
C ASN A 163 -10.84 6.24 -7.19
N GLU A 164 -12.06 6.20 -7.72
CA GLU A 164 -12.99 7.33 -7.74
C GLU A 164 -13.40 7.80 -6.33
N GLY A 165 -13.49 6.87 -5.36
CA GLY A 165 -13.80 7.21 -3.97
C GLY A 165 -12.76 8.11 -3.29
N GLU A 166 -11.58 8.29 -3.90
CA GLU A 166 -10.48 9.10 -3.38
C GLU A 166 -10.40 10.50 -4.02
N VAL A 167 -11.44 10.93 -4.74
CA VAL A 167 -11.53 12.29 -5.30
C VAL A 167 -11.58 13.31 -4.17
N LYS A 168 -10.47 14.01 -3.96
CA LYS A 168 -10.49 15.30 -3.25
C LYS A 168 -11.04 16.35 -4.22
N LYS A 169 -12.16 16.97 -3.86
CA LYS A 169 -12.59 18.19 -4.55
C LYS A 169 -11.48 19.23 -4.32
N SER A 170 -10.76 19.59 -5.37
CA SER A 170 -9.82 20.71 -5.30
C SER A 170 -10.62 21.99 -5.42
N ASP A 171 -10.38 22.92 -4.51
CA ASP A 171 -10.94 24.26 -4.63
C ASP A 171 -10.42 24.89 -5.93
N LEU A 172 -11.35 25.31 -6.78
CA LEU A 172 -11.02 26.00 -8.02
C LEU A 172 -10.64 27.43 -7.66
N HIS A 173 -9.68 28.00 -8.39
CA HIS A 173 -9.43 29.43 -8.31
C HIS A 173 -10.69 30.20 -8.74
N ASP A 174 -11.06 31.24 -7.98
CA ASP A 174 -12.29 32.00 -8.21
C ASP A 174 -12.36 32.54 -9.63
N ASP A 175 -11.30 33.25 -10.05
CA ASP A 175 -11.10 33.74 -11.42
C ASP A 175 -10.99 32.59 -12.45
N PRO A 176 -11.94 32.45 -13.38
CA PRO A 176 -11.92 31.42 -14.43
C PRO A 176 -10.69 31.46 -15.33
N GLN A 177 -10.08 32.62 -15.56
CA GLN A 177 -8.89 32.75 -16.42
C GLN A 177 -7.63 32.20 -15.76
N LYS A 178 -7.59 32.17 -14.42
CA LYS A 178 -6.49 31.59 -13.64
C LYS A 178 -6.67 30.11 -13.33
N ARG A 179 -7.80 29.51 -13.74
CA ARG A 179 -8.02 28.07 -13.60
C ARG A 179 -7.11 27.34 -14.59
N ARG A 180 -6.12 26.63 -14.04
CA ARG A 180 -5.26 25.76 -14.84
C ARG A 180 -6.07 24.56 -15.34
N ALA A 181 -6.10 24.36 -16.66
CA ALA A 181 -6.56 23.12 -17.25
C ALA A 181 -5.59 21.99 -16.89
N ARG A 182 -5.84 21.32 -15.77
CA ARG A 182 -5.09 20.13 -15.38
C ARG A 182 -5.69 18.94 -16.11
N MET A 183 -4.85 18.20 -16.85
CA MET A 183 -5.23 16.86 -17.28
C MET A 183 -5.55 16.04 -16.03
N LYS A 184 -6.77 15.51 -15.97
CA LYS A 184 -7.22 14.70 -14.84
C LYS A 184 -6.87 13.26 -15.15
N MET A 185 -6.21 12.61 -14.20
CA MET A 185 -6.03 11.17 -14.25
C MET A 185 -7.40 10.48 -14.20
N ASP A 186 -7.59 9.49 -15.07
CA ASP A 186 -8.82 8.69 -15.08
C ASP A 186 -9.06 8.02 -13.72
N ARG A 187 -10.34 7.90 -13.39
CA ARG A 187 -10.82 7.35 -12.13
C ARG A 187 -11.82 6.24 -12.41
N PHE A 188 -11.75 5.19 -11.62
CA PHE A 188 -12.59 4.00 -11.76
C PHE A 188 -13.18 3.62 -10.40
N PRO A 189 -14.39 3.06 -10.35
CA PRO A 189 -15.01 2.53 -9.14
C PRO A 189 -14.43 1.15 -8.78
N CYS A 190 -13.09 1.03 -8.73
CA CYS A 190 -12.40 -0.23 -8.51
C CYS A 190 -12.38 -0.68 -7.05
N HIS A 191 -12.67 0.26 -6.12
CA HIS A 191 -12.58 0.05 -4.68
C HIS A 191 -11.23 -0.55 -4.25
N GLY A 192 -10.19 -0.30 -5.05
CA GLY A 192 -8.87 -0.89 -4.89
C GLY A 192 -8.27 -0.51 -3.55
N SER A 193 -7.94 -1.49 -2.71
CA SER A 193 -7.32 -1.27 -1.40
C SER A 193 -6.25 -2.30 -1.10
N LEU A 194 -5.19 -1.83 -0.45
CA LEU A 194 -4.07 -2.64 0.02
C LEU A 194 -3.88 -2.36 1.51
N GLN A 195 -3.94 -3.40 2.31
CA GLN A 195 -3.71 -3.36 3.75
C GLN A 195 -2.55 -4.28 4.09
N ILE A 196 -1.53 -3.72 4.71
CA ILE A 196 -0.33 -4.43 5.14
C ILE A 196 -0.28 -4.33 6.65
N THR A 197 -0.34 -5.47 7.34
CA THR A 197 -0.26 -5.53 8.80
C THR A 197 1.06 -6.16 9.20
N ILE A 198 1.83 -5.44 10.01
CA ILE A 198 3.19 -5.80 10.41
C ILE A 198 3.24 -5.80 11.94
N ASN A 199 3.97 -6.77 12.51
CA ASN A 199 4.41 -6.73 13.90
C ASN A 199 5.77 -6.04 13.95
N GLU A 200 5.85 -4.88 14.59
CA GLU A 200 7.10 -4.11 14.69
C GLU A 200 8.10 -4.72 15.67
N ASP A 201 7.64 -5.52 16.65
CA ASP A 201 8.50 -6.14 17.67
C ASP A 201 9.17 -7.43 17.18
N ASP A 202 8.54 -8.14 16.24
CA ASP A 202 9.03 -9.41 15.72
C ASP A 202 8.89 -9.46 14.20
N GLN A 203 10.01 -9.18 13.54
CA GLN A 203 10.13 -9.19 12.08
C GLN A 203 10.24 -10.61 11.48
N GLN A 204 10.38 -11.65 12.32
CA GLN A 204 10.38 -13.04 11.86
C GLN A 204 8.95 -13.56 11.65
N LEU A 205 7.96 -12.93 12.28
CA LEU A 205 6.57 -13.30 12.07
C LEU A 205 6.10 -12.91 10.66
N PRO A 206 5.27 -13.76 10.04
CA PRO A 206 4.71 -13.43 8.74
C PRO A 206 3.79 -12.21 8.85
N LEU A 207 3.93 -11.30 7.91
CA LEU A 207 3.06 -10.12 7.81
C LEU A 207 1.74 -10.51 7.15
N ARG A 208 0.67 -9.75 7.39
CA ARG A 208 -0.62 -9.99 6.71
C ARG A 208 -0.79 -9.00 5.57
N LEU A 209 -0.94 -9.53 4.37
CA LEU A 209 -1.24 -8.78 3.15
C LEU A 209 -2.69 -9.03 2.77
N LYS A 210 -3.45 -7.94 2.65
CA LYS A 210 -4.82 -7.95 2.13
C LYS A 210 -4.93 -6.98 0.98
N LEU A 211 -5.22 -7.49 -0.19
CA LEU A 211 -5.34 -6.74 -1.42
C LEU A 211 -6.69 -7.05 -2.05
N THR A 212 -7.41 -5.99 -2.43
CA THR A 212 -8.74 -6.07 -3.01
C THR A 212 -8.79 -5.12 -4.18
N HIS A 213 -9.17 -5.63 -5.35
CA HIS A 213 -9.37 -4.82 -6.56
C HIS A 213 -10.47 -5.48 -7.41
N HIS A 214 -11.68 -4.91 -7.40
CA HIS A 214 -12.86 -5.58 -7.95
C HIS A 214 -13.12 -5.26 -9.43
N LEU A 215 -12.46 -4.24 -9.98
CA LEU A 215 -12.69 -3.80 -11.35
C LEU A 215 -11.34 -3.56 -12.03
N PRO A 216 -10.89 -4.43 -12.94
CA PRO A 216 -9.69 -4.17 -13.72
C PRO A 216 -9.89 -2.90 -14.55
N HIS A 217 -8.88 -2.03 -14.55
CA HIS A 217 -8.88 -0.79 -15.28
C HIS A 217 -7.53 -0.51 -15.92
N LEU A 218 -7.47 0.52 -16.77
CA LEU A 218 -6.24 0.98 -17.40
C LEU A 218 -5.14 1.19 -16.36
N HIS A 219 -3.93 0.76 -16.70
CA HIS A 219 -2.78 0.78 -15.82
C HIS A 219 -2.43 2.20 -15.38
N TYR A 220 -1.84 2.30 -14.21
CA TYR A 220 -1.35 3.58 -13.72
C TYR A 220 -0.13 4.01 -14.54
N VAL A 221 -0.21 5.19 -15.14
CA VAL A 221 0.90 5.82 -15.84
C VAL A 221 1.63 6.77 -14.89
N ASP A 222 2.90 6.50 -14.63
CA ASP A 222 3.74 7.40 -13.83
C ASP A 222 4.32 8.50 -14.70
N ILE A 223 3.67 9.66 -14.66
CA ILE A 223 4.16 10.88 -15.30
C ILE A 223 5.27 11.59 -14.50
N SER A 224 5.84 10.92 -13.50
CA SER A 224 6.92 11.47 -12.68
C SER A 224 8.21 11.58 -13.48
N ILE A 225 9.04 12.58 -13.17
CA ILE A 225 10.33 12.72 -13.84
C ILE A 225 11.26 11.63 -13.31
N ASN A 226 11.68 10.72 -14.18
CA ASN A 226 12.60 9.64 -13.84
C ASN A 226 13.92 10.21 -13.26
N LYS A 227 14.54 9.50 -12.32
CA LYS A 227 15.80 9.87 -11.67
C LYS A 227 16.90 10.15 -12.70
N ASN A 228 17.03 9.33 -13.74
CA ASN A 228 18.01 9.53 -14.81
C ASN A 228 17.82 10.87 -15.52
N ILE A 229 16.56 11.24 -15.81
CA ILE A 229 16.23 12.51 -16.45
C ILE A 229 16.46 13.67 -15.47
N ARG A 230 16.17 13.49 -14.19
CA ARG A 230 16.48 14.49 -13.16
C ARG A 230 17.99 14.73 -13.05
N GLU A 231 18.80 13.68 -12.99
CA GLU A 231 20.27 13.76 -12.97
C GLU A 231 20.81 14.42 -14.25
N LEU A 232 20.24 14.09 -15.41
CA LEU A 232 20.58 14.74 -16.67
C LEU A 232 20.27 16.25 -16.63
N VAL A 233 19.07 16.64 -16.20
CA VAL A 233 18.67 18.05 -16.07
C VAL A 233 19.56 18.80 -15.08
N GLU A 234 19.94 18.14 -13.98
CA GLU A 234 20.86 18.71 -12.99
C GLU A 234 22.28 18.90 -13.55
N SER A 235 22.78 17.94 -14.34
CA SER A 235 24.09 18.04 -15.01
C SER A 235 24.11 19.15 -16.07
N LEU A 236 22.97 19.41 -16.72
CA LEU A 236 22.81 20.41 -17.77
C LEU A 236 22.13 21.70 -17.27
N LYS A 237 22.10 21.96 -15.95
CA LYS A 237 21.35 23.08 -15.37
C LYS A 237 21.74 24.47 -15.92
N HIS A 238 22.95 24.58 -16.46
CA HIS A 238 23.49 25.81 -17.08
C HIS A 238 23.08 26.00 -18.55
N GLU A 239 22.50 24.98 -19.19
CA GLU A 239 22.02 25.05 -20.55
C GLU A 239 20.58 25.57 -20.63
N SER A 240 20.17 25.92 -21.86
CA SER A 240 18.78 26.27 -22.13
C SER A 240 17.88 25.04 -22.05
N VAL A 241 16.64 25.24 -21.58
CA VAL A 241 15.63 24.17 -21.47
C VAL A 241 15.38 23.45 -22.80
N THR A 242 15.52 24.14 -23.94
CA THR A 242 15.39 23.54 -25.28
C THR A 242 16.50 22.54 -25.59
N ASN A 243 17.75 22.85 -25.20
CA ASN A 243 18.88 21.93 -25.38
C ASN A 243 18.76 20.73 -24.46
N ILE A 244 18.41 20.96 -23.19
CA ILE A 244 18.16 19.91 -22.21
C ILE A 244 17.06 18.97 -22.73
N TRP A 245 15.96 19.51 -23.26
CA TRP A 245 14.87 18.73 -23.83
C TRP A 245 15.29 17.90 -25.04
N THR A 246 16.08 18.48 -25.94
CA THR A 246 16.63 17.76 -27.10
C THR A 246 17.51 16.60 -26.66
N ARG A 247 18.31 16.80 -25.61
CA ARG A 247 19.14 15.76 -25.03
C ARG A 247 18.32 14.65 -24.36
N VAL A 248 17.28 15.02 -23.62
CA VAL A 248 16.33 14.07 -23.02
C VAL A 248 15.68 13.19 -24.08
N LEU A 249 15.23 13.76 -25.21
CA LEU A 249 14.67 12.99 -26.33
C LEU A 249 15.70 12.08 -27.01
N SER A 250 16.95 12.52 -27.12
CA SER A 250 18.04 11.72 -27.69
C SER A 250 18.40 10.52 -26.82
N GLU A 251 18.39 10.67 -25.49
CA GLU A 251 18.77 9.61 -24.55
C GLU A 251 17.58 8.75 -24.12
N ASN A 252 16.35 9.28 -24.21
CA ASN A 252 15.11 8.61 -23.81
C ASN A 252 14.00 8.84 -24.85
N PRO A 253 14.09 8.21 -26.04
CA PRO A 253 13.16 8.47 -27.15
C PRO A 253 11.70 8.05 -26.88
N SER A 254 11.47 7.15 -25.92
CA SER A 254 10.15 6.70 -25.49
C SER A 254 9.66 7.39 -24.21
N THR A 255 10.17 8.58 -23.89
CA THR A 255 9.76 9.32 -22.69
C THR A 255 8.34 9.88 -22.82
N GLU A 256 7.52 9.68 -21.79
CA GLU A 256 6.17 10.29 -21.68
C GLU A 256 6.21 11.66 -20.98
N ILE A 257 7.41 12.11 -20.57
CA ILE A 257 7.62 13.41 -19.94
C ILE A 257 7.54 14.51 -21.00
N THR A 258 6.96 15.63 -20.63
CA THR A 258 6.81 16.80 -21.51
C THR A 258 7.93 17.82 -21.28
N GLN A 259 8.24 18.61 -22.31
CA GLN A 259 9.17 19.75 -22.19
C GLN A 259 8.80 20.72 -21.05
N LYS A 260 7.50 20.89 -20.76
CA LYS A 260 7.02 21.72 -19.65
C LYS A 260 7.43 21.18 -18.28
N GLN A 261 7.47 19.85 -18.11
CA GLN A 261 7.93 19.23 -16.87
C GLN A 261 9.44 19.41 -16.70
N ILE A 262 10.21 19.33 -17.79
CA ILE A 262 11.64 19.65 -17.78
C ILE A 262 11.88 21.12 -17.41
N TYR A 263 11.10 22.05 -17.98
CA TYR A 263 11.15 23.46 -17.62
C TYR A 263 10.90 23.67 -16.12
N ALA A 264 9.84 23.06 -15.57
CA ALA A 264 9.52 23.18 -14.15
C ALA A 264 10.66 22.68 -13.26
N LEU A 265 11.23 21.51 -13.57
CA LEU A 265 12.37 20.97 -12.83
C LEU A 265 13.62 21.84 -12.93
N TRP A 266 13.96 22.31 -14.15
CA TRP A 266 15.08 23.22 -14.38
C TRP A 266 14.89 24.54 -13.62
N SER A 267 13.67 25.07 -13.59
CA SER A 267 13.32 26.28 -12.85
C SER A 267 13.46 26.09 -11.35
N GLU A 268 13.04 24.95 -10.78
CA GLU A 268 13.24 24.61 -9.35
C GLU A 268 14.73 24.50 -9.01
N LEU A 269 15.53 23.86 -9.85
CA LEU A 269 16.98 23.70 -9.64
C LEU A 269 17.73 25.02 -9.70
N ASN A 270 17.30 25.93 -10.57
CA ASN A 270 17.90 27.25 -10.73
C ASN A 270 17.28 28.31 -9.82
N GLU A 271 16.17 28.03 -9.13
CA GLU A 271 15.49 28.99 -8.25
C GLU A 271 16.44 29.56 -7.18
N GLY A 272 17.39 28.75 -6.71
CA GLY A 272 18.43 29.16 -5.77
C GLY A 272 19.53 30.05 -6.37
N ALA A 273 19.82 29.94 -7.67
CA ALA A 273 20.81 30.77 -8.36
C ALA A 273 20.25 32.13 -8.79
N TRP A 274 18.91 32.27 -8.83
CA TRP A 274 18.21 33.47 -9.30
C TRP A 274 17.70 34.36 -8.15
N ARG A 275 17.81 33.90 -6.91
CA ARG A 275 17.73 34.81 -5.76
C ARG A 275 19.01 35.63 -5.76
N LEU A 276 18.96 36.79 -6.41
CA LEU A 276 19.98 37.82 -6.30
C LEU A 276 20.33 37.96 -4.82
N ASP A 277 21.62 37.77 -4.48
CA ASP A 277 22.15 38.24 -3.21
C ASP A 277 21.74 39.70 -3.11
N GLY A 278 20.97 40.01 -2.07
CA GLY A 278 20.42 41.33 -1.88
C GLY A 278 21.54 42.29 -1.55
N GLU A 279 22.19 42.86 -2.57
CA GLU A 279 22.99 44.08 -2.49
C GLU A 279 23.41 44.55 -3.90
N GLY A 280 23.11 45.81 -4.22
CA GLY A 280 23.70 46.48 -5.38
C GLY A 280 22.73 46.86 -6.50
N GLN A 281 21.64 47.55 -6.18
CA GLN A 281 20.96 48.39 -7.16
C GLN A 281 21.89 49.59 -7.46
N ILE A 282 22.73 49.48 -8.49
CA ILE A 282 23.51 50.63 -8.98
C ILE A 282 22.49 51.65 -9.50
N ARG A 283 22.33 52.76 -8.78
CA ARG A 283 21.55 53.91 -9.24
C ARG A 283 22.34 54.57 -10.37
N ALA A 284 21.66 54.86 -11.46
CA ALA A 284 22.24 55.49 -12.66
C ALA A 284 22.57 56.98 -12.49
N ASP A 285 22.69 57.48 -11.25
CA ASP A 285 22.78 58.91 -10.95
C ASP A 285 24.20 59.37 -10.57
N ASP A 286 25.20 58.48 -10.52
CA ASP A 286 26.59 58.80 -10.10
C ASP A 286 27.59 58.91 -11.27
N LEU A 287 27.13 59.27 -12.47
CA LEU A 287 28.00 59.73 -13.56
C LEU A 287 27.55 61.13 -14.01
N GLY A 288 27.98 62.12 -13.24
CA GLY A 288 27.90 63.56 -13.54
C GLY A 288 29.00 64.33 -12.82
#